data_AF-A0A0F9KTR0-F1
#
_entry.id   AF-A0A0F9KTR0-F1
#
_cell.length_a   1.000
_cell.length_b   1.000
_cell.length_c   1.000
_cell.angle_alpha   90.00
_cell.angle_beta   90.00
_cell.angle_gamma   90.00
#
_symmetry.space_group_name_H-M   'P 1'
#
loop_
_entity.id
_entity.type
_entity.pdbx_description
1 polymer ?
#
loop_
_entity_poly.entity_id
_entity_poly.type
_entity_poly.pdbx_seq_one_letter_code
_entity_poly.pdbx_strand_id
1 'polypeptide(L)'
;MGYYMYQEDTQFFMKKDDLQYALAAVRGLVGRETINDSSGYHYPWVDNSFRERTDFRDIMDDWRWEIEQDVDESVVGLEFLGEKLGDDELLFDTIAPWVKDGSFIEMRGEDGSMWRWEFNDGKLEERS
;
A
#
# COMPACT_ATOMS: atom_id res chain seq x y z
N MET A 1 2.32 18.15 -11.10
CA MET A 1 2.70 17.02 -11.99
C MET A 1 3.10 15.91 -11.04
N GLY A 2 2.53 14.72 -11.17
CA GLY A 2 2.88 13.58 -10.31
C GLY A 2 3.78 12.62 -11.06
N TYR A 3 4.59 11.88 -10.32
CA TYR A 3 5.59 10.95 -10.84
C TYR A 3 4.92 9.63 -11.24
N TYR A 4 5.07 9.21 -12.49
CA TYR A 4 4.50 7.95 -12.96
C TYR A 4 5.34 6.76 -12.50
N MET A 5 4.66 5.69 -12.08
CA MET A 5 5.31 4.44 -11.66
C MET A 5 4.60 3.22 -12.23
N TYR A 6 5.38 2.16 -12.41
CA TYR A 6 4.97 0.87 -12.96
C TYR A 6 5.45 -0.22 -12.01
N GLN A 7 4.57 -1.15 -11.68
CA GLN A 7 4.94 -2.33 -10.89
C GLN A 7 5.69 -3.32 -11.78
N GLU A 8 6.84 -3.79 -11.32
CA GLU A 8 7.70 -4.72 -12.07
C GLU A 8 7.69 -6.13 -11.46
N ASP A 9 7.65 -6.23 -10.13
CA ASP A 9 7.61 -7.51 -9.42
C ASP A 9 6.89 -7.38 -8.06
N THR A 10 6.40 -8.48 -7.52
CA THR A 10 5.77 -8.53 -6.20
C THR A 10 5.85 -9.93 -5.60
N GLN A 11 6.12 -9.97 -4.30
CA GLN A 11 5.92 -11.15 -3.49
C GLN A 11 5.27 -10.70 -2.20
N PHE A 12 3.99 -11.03 -2.01
CA PHE A 12 3.23 -10.51 -0.87
C PHE A 12 2.52 -11.65 -0.14
N PHE A 13 2.48 -11.58 1.19
CA PHE A 13 1.63 -12.47 1.96
C PHE A 13 1.14 -11.81 3.24
N MET A 14 -0.18 -11.85 3.47
CA MET A 14 -0.82 -11.47 4.72
C MET A 14 -1.95 -12.47 5.03
N LYS A 15 -1.99 -12.97 6.26
CA LYS A 15 -3.00 -13.97 6.65
C LYS A 15 -4.37 -13.32 6.75
N LYS A 16 -5.41 -14.08 6.39
CA LYS A 16 -6.80 -13.69 6.56
C LYS A 16 -7.12 -13.16 7.97
N ASP A 17 -6.64 -13.85 9.01
CA ASP A 17 -6.93 -13.52 10.41
C ASP A 17 -6.40 -12.14 10.82
N ASP A 18 -5.39 -11.65 10.10
CA ASP A 18 -4.74 -10.36 10.36
C ASP A 18 -5.41 -9.20 9.60
N LEU A 19 -6.24 -9.47 8.59
CA LEU A 19 -6.88 -8.44 7.76
C LEU A 19 -7.75 -7.48 8.57
N GLN A 20 -8.40 -7.95 9.63
CA GLN A 20 -9.20 -7.08 10.51
C GLN A 20 -8.35 -6.04 11.24
N TYR A 21 -7.10 -6.38 11.59
CA TYR A 21 -6.19 -5.48 12.27
C TYR A 21 -5.59 -4.48 11.29
N ALA A 22 -5.17 -4.95 10.10
CA ALA A 22 -4.71 -4.10 9.02
C ALA A 22 -5.81 -3.11 8.58
N LEU A 23 -7.05 -3.57 8.39
CA LEU A 23 -8.21 -2.71 8.11
C LEU A 23 -8.40 -1.64 9.18
N ALA A 24 -8.38 -2.03 10.46
CA ALA A 24 -8.53 -1.07 11.56
C ALA A 24 -7.41 -0.02 11.58
N ALA A 25 -6.17 -0.42 11.28
CA ALA A 25 -5.02 0.47 11.22
C ALA A 25 -5.13 1.48 10.08
N VAL A 26 -5.45 1.02 8.86
CA VAL A 26 -5.62 1.90 7.69
C VAL A 26 -6.79 2.87 7.91
N ARG A 27 -7.91 2.42 8.49
CA ARG A 27 -9.03 3.32 8.88
C ARG A 27 -8.63 4.37 9.91
N GLY A 28 -7.62 4.07 10.73
CA GLY A 28 -7.05 4.96 11.73
C GLY A 28 -6.21 6.10 11.15
N LEU A 29 -5.83 6.05 9.87
CA LEU A 29 -5.06 7.10 9.21
C LEU A 29 -5.87 8.42 9.18
N VAL A 30 -5.39 9.42 9.90
CA VAL A 30 -6.02 10.74 9.96
C VAL A 30 -5.57 11.56 8.75
N GLY A 31 -6.51 12.14 8.01
CA GLY A 31 -6.28 12.92 6.78
C GLY A 31 -5.59 14.28 6.99
N ARG A 32 -4.82 14.41 8.08
CA ARG A 32 -3.82 15.46 8.31
C ARG A 32 -2.39 14.96 8.18
N GLU A 33 -2.18 13.64 8.14
CA GLU A 33 -0.88 12.98 7.95
C GLU A 33 -0.60 12.61 6.49
N THR A 34 -1.59 12.78 5.60
CA THR A 34 -1.31 13.14 4.19
C THR A 34 -0.68 14.53 4.21
N ILE A 35 0.63 14.50 4.44
CA ILE A 35 1.63 15.53 4.64
C ILE A 35 1.22 16.92 4.12
N ASN A 36 1.15 17.91 5.02
CA ASN A 36 1.12 19.35 4.66
C ASN A 36 2.54 19.88 4.47
N ASP A 37 3.32 19.25 3.60
CA ASP A 37 4.62 19.78 3.19
C ASP A 37 4.54 20.29 1.75
N SER A 38 5.58 21.01 1.35
CA SER A 38 5.65 21.65 0.03
C SER A 38 6.07 20.70 -1.09
N SER A 39 6.20 19.39 -0.82
CA SER A 39 6.68 18.38 -1.78
C SER A 39 5.61 17.97 -2.79
N GLY A 40 4.33 18.12 -2.45
CA GLY A 40 3.20 17.84 -3.35
C GLY A 40 2.85 16.37 -3.53
N TYR A 41 3.38 15.48 -2.70
CA TYR A 41 2.85 14.12 -2.56
C TYR A 41 1.59 14.20 -1.70
N HIS A 42 0.47 14.08 -2.41
CA HIS A 42 -0.84 13.96 -1.83
C HIS A 42 -1.49 12.80 -2.56
N TYR A 43 -2.42 12.13 -1.90
CA TYR A 43 -3.46 11.37 -2.58
C TYR A 43 -4.65 12.28 -2.92
N PRO A 44 -4.64 13.09 -4.00
CA PRO A 44 -5.81 13.87 -4.37
C PRO A 44 -6.99 12.97 -4.79
N TRP A 45 -6.77 11.67 -4.95
CA TRP A 45 -7.81 10.68 -5.30
C TRP A 45 -8.34 9.86 -4.13
N VAL A 46 -7.66 9.85 -2.98
CA VAL A 46 -8.15 9.15 -1.77
C VAL A 46 -8.89 10.17 -0.91
N ASP A 47 -10.21 10.07 -0.86
CA ASP A 47 -11.03 10.88 0.07
C ASP A 47 -11.29 10.11 1.38
N ASN A 48 -11.80 10.77 2.42
CA ASN A 48 -11.98 10.13 3.73
C ASN A 48 -13.04 8.99 3.76
N SER A 49 -13.71 8.68 2.64
CA SER A 49 -14.67 7.57 2.50
C SER A 49 -14.05 6.21 2.81
N PHE A 50 -12.73 6.05 2.63
CA PHE A 50 -12.04 4.79 2.96
C PHE A 50 -12.26 4.35 4.42
N ARG A 51 -12.59 5.29 5.31
CA ARG A 51 -12.87 5.02 6.73
C ARG A 51 -14.21 4.32 6.97
N GLU A 52 -15.11 4.41 6.01
CA GLU A 52 -16.41 3.77 6.04
C GLU A 52 -16.35 2.34 5.49
N ARG A 53 -15.23 1.95 4.87
CA ARG A 53 -15.02 0.58 4.39
C ARG A 53 -14.96 -0.39 5.56
N THR A 54 -15.66 -1.50 5.36
CA THR A 54 -15.71 -2.63 6.31
C THR A 54 -14.94 -3.83 5.81
N ASP A 55 -14.45 -3.78 4.56
CA ASP A 55 -13.71 -4.83 3.91
C ASP A 55 -12.30 -4.34 3.54
N PHE A 56 -11.31 -5.22 3.70
CA PHE A 56 -9.91 -4.88 3.43
C PHE A 56 -9.64 -4.76 1.92
N ARG A 57 -10.36 -5.47 1.04
CA ARG A 57 -10.25 -5.25 -0.41
C ARG A 57 -10.70 -3.84 -0.77
N ASP A 58 -11.87 -3.44 -0.29
CA ASP A 58 -12.45 -2.13 -0.63
C ASP A 58 -11.56 -0.97 -0.16
N ILE A 59 -10.94 -1.10 1.02
CA ILE A 59 -10.03 -0.06 1.51
C ILE A 59 -8.74 -0.01 0.71
N MET A 60 -8.22 -1.13 0.20
CA MET A 60 -7.03 -1.13 -0.65
C MET A 60 -7.35 -0.60 -2.06
N ASP A 61 -8.54 -0.89 -2.60
CA ASP A 61 -9.01 -0.37 -3.88
C ASP A 61 -9.15 1.15 -3.89
N ASP A 62 -9.63 1.75 -2.78
CA ASP A 62 -9.64 3.21 -2.61
C ASP A 62 -8.22 3.81 -2.77
N TRP A 63 -7.18 3.05 -2.39
CA TRP A 63 -5.77 3.43 -2.52
C TRP A 63 -5.14 2.94 -3.83
N ARG A 64 -5.93 2.35 -4.74
CA ARG A 64 -5.55 1.82 -6.06
C ARG A 64 -4.63 0.60 -6.00
N TRP A 65 -4.78 -0.20 -4.96
CA TRP A 65 -4.11 -1.49 -4.82
C TRP A 65 -5.15 -2.59 -4.80
N GLU A 66 -5.15 -3.45 -5.82
CA GLU A 66 -5.99 -4.63 -5.84
C GLU A 66 -5.30 -5.77 -5.09
N ILE A 67 -6.06 -6.46 -4.24
CA ILE A 67 -5.58 -7.63 -3.50
C ILE A 67 -5.94 -8.93 -4.22
N GLU A 68 -4.95 -9.78 -4.41
CA GLU A 68 -5.16 -11.19 -4.79
C GLU A 68 -5.30 -12.03 -3.52
N GLN A 69 -6.35 -12.84 -3.45
CA GLN A 69 -6.59 -13.75 -2.33
C GLN A 69 -6.56 -15.20 -2.79
N ASP A 70 -6.03 -16.08 -1.92
CA ASP A 70 -6.07 -17.52 -2.12
C ASP A 70 -7.39 -18.16 -1.64
N VAL A 71 -7.45 -19.49 -1.68
CA VAL A 71 -8.61 -20.29 -1.24
C VAL A 71 -8.93 -20.11 0.25
N ASP A 72 -7.93 -19.75 1.07
CA ASP A 72 -8.07 -19.53 2.51
C ASP A 72 -8.38 -18.06 2.83
N GLU A 73 -8.67 -17.24 1.79
CA GLU A 73 -8.93 -15.81 1.86
C GLU A 73 -7.75 -14.99 2.43
N SER A 74 -6.54 -15.56 2.43
CA SER A 74 -5.30 -14.84 2.74
C SER A 74 -4.86 -14.04 1.52
N VAL A 75 -4.25 -12.88 1.74
CA VAL A 75 -3.75 -12.04 0.65
C VAL A 75 -2.39 -12.57 0.22
N VAL A 76 -2.25 -12.88 -1.06
CA VAL A 76 -1.05 -13.50 -1.66
C VAL A 76 -0.41 -12.64 -2.75
N GLY A 77 -1.02 -11.51 -3.09
CA GLY A 77 -0.55 -10.62 -4.13
C GLY A 77 -1.16 -9.24 -4.00
N LEU A 78 -0.45 -8.25 -4.56
CA LEU A 78 -0.89 -6.87 -4.72
C LEU A 78 -0.63 -6.43 -6.15
N GLU A 79 -1.62 -5.79 -6.77
CA GLU A 79 -1.50 -5.20 -8.10
C GLU A 79 -1.80 -3.69 -8.03
N PHE A 80 -0.89 -2.89 -8.56
CA PHE A 80 -1.04 -1.44 -8.63
C PHE A 80 -1.95 -1.07 -9.81
N LEU A 81 -3.12 -0.52 -9.50
CA LEU A 81 -4.10 -0.04 -10.48
C LEU A 81 -3.96 1.46 -10.79
N GLY A 82 -3.03 2.14 -10.12
CA GLY A 82 -2.76 3.55 -10.33
C GLY A 82 -1.79 3.82 -11.47
N GLU A 83 -1.56 5.12 -11.70
CA GLU A 83 -0.57 5.57 -12.69
C GLU A 83 0.62 6.30 -12.03
N LYS A 84 0.41 6.84 -10.83
CA LYS A 84 1.31 7.79 -10.19
C LYS A 84 1.58 7.39 -8.75
N LEU A 85 2.82 7.60 -8.34
CA LEU A 85 3.25 7.51 -6.95
C LEU A 85 2.43 8.48 -6.09
N GLY A 86 1.85 7.97 -5.00
CA GLY A 86 1.22 8.73 -3.92
C GLY A 86 1.98 8.55 -2.60
N ASP A 87 1.28 8.61 -1.47
CA ASP A 87 1.88 8.27 -0.16
C ASP A 87 1.82 6.75 0.12
N ASP A 88 2.21 5.92 -0.87
CA ASP A 88 2.06 4.46 -0.84
C ASP A 88 2.86 3.84 0.32
N GLU A 89 3.97 4.48 0.66
CA GLU A 89 4.76 4.16 1.85
C GLU A 89 3.97 4.27 3.15
N LEU A 90 3.08 5.28 3.29
CA LEU A 90 2.26 5.42 4.49
C LEU A 90 1.30 4.24 4.63
N LEU A 91 0.64 3.86 3.53
CA LEU A 91 -0.24 2.68 3.51
C LEU A 91 0.53 1.42 3.87
N PHE A 92 1.69 1.21 3.23
CA PHE A 92 2.47 -0.01 3.39
C PHE A 92 3.12 -0.12 4.76
N ASP A 93 3.68 0.96 5.31
CA ASP A 93 4.20 0.98 6.67
C ASP A 93 3.09 0.71 7.70
N THR A 94 1.88 1.24 7.46
CA THR A 94 0.72 1.00 8.33
C THR A 94 0.34 -0.47 8.40
N ILE A 95 0.38 -1.19 7.28
CA ILE A 95 0.01 -2.62 7.25
C ILE A 95 1.18 -3.55 7.52
N ALA A 96 2.42 -3.06 7.48
CA ALA A 96 3.64 -3.85 7.61
C ALA A 96 3.67 -4.80 8.83
N PRO A 97 3.13 -4.45 10.02
CA PRO A 97 3.10 -5.36 11.17
C PRO A 97 2.39 -6.69 10.93
N TRP A 98 1.54 -6.78 9.90
CA TRP A 98 0.78 -7.98 9.55
C TRP A 98 1.23 -8.63 8.24
N VAL A 99 2.15 -8.01 7.52
CA VAL A 99 2.74 -8.57 6.31
C VAL A 99 3.85 -9.55 6.70
N LYS A 100 3.93 -10.68 6.00
CA LYS A 100 5.00 -11.66 6.21
C LYS A 100 6.36 -11.07 5.84
N ASP A 101 7.34 -11.25 6.73
CA ASP A 101 8.73 -10.87 6.49
C ASP A 101 9.28 -11.42 5.16
N GLY A 102 10.03 -10.57 4.46
CA GLY A 102 10.56 -10.85 3.13
C GLY A 102 9.53 -10.72 2.02
N SER A 103 8.33 -10.21 2.30
CA SER A 103 7.44 -9.69 1.26
C SER A 103 8.04 -8.42 0.66
N PHE A 104 7.75 -8.13 -0.61
CA PHE A 104 8.19 -6.92 -1.28
C PHE A 104 7.27 -6.51 -2.43
N ILE A 105 7.37 -5.24 -2.80
CA ILE A 105 6.80 -4.67 -4.03
C ILE A 105 7.93 -3.93 -4.75
N GLU A 106 8.17 -4.26 -6.01
CA GLU A 106 9.19 -3.61 -6.84
C GLU A 106 8.53 -2.73 -7.89
N MET A 107 9.04 -1.50 -8.00
CA MET A 107 8.49 -0.46 -8.84
C MET A 107 9.59 0.16 -9.72
N ARG A 108 9.15 0.66 -10.87
CA ARG A 108 9.94 1.45 -11.80
C ARG A 108 9.27 2.79 -12.09
N GLY A 109 10.04 3.86 -12.02
CA GLY A 109 9.59 5.20 -12.37
C GLY A 109 9.65 5.48 -13.86
N GLU A 110 8.98 6.55 -14.30
CA GLU A 110 9.02 7.01 -15.70
C GLU A 110 10.42 7.38 -16.21
N ASP A 111 11.34 7.73 -15.31
CA ASP A 111 12.75 8.01 -15.60
C ASP A 111 13.63 6.74 -15.61
N GLY A 112 13.04 5.57 -15.35
CA GLY A 112 13.73 4.29 -15.26
C GLY A 112 14.40 4.02 -13.91
N SER A 113 14.21 4.89 -12.91
CA SER A 113 14.63 4.62 -11.53
C SER A 113 13.88 3.40 -10.99
N MET A 114 14.58 2.51 -10.31
CA MET A 114 14.01 1.31 -9.68
C MET A 114 14.04 1.48 -8.17
N TRP A 115 12.99 1.06 -7.49
CA TRP A 115 12.99 0.93 -6.04
C TRP A 115 12.12 -0.26 -5.63
N ARG A 116 12.31 -0.69 -4.39
CA ARG A 116 11.61 -1.80 -3.79
C ARG A 116 11.21 -1.44 -2.37
N TRP A 117 9.94 -1.62 -2.06
CA TRP A 117 9.44 -1.59 -0.69
C TRP A 117 9.48 -3.02 -0.13
N GLU A 118 10.30 -3.23 0.90
CA GLU A 118 10.48 -4.52 1.58
C GLU A 118 9.81 -4.49 2.96
N PHE A 119 9.11 -5.56 3.30
CA PHE A 119 8.46 -5.73 4.59
C PHE A 119 9.30 -6.63 5.48
N ASN A 120 9.88 -6.07 6.55
CA ASN A 120 10.76 -6.80 7.47
C ASN A 120 10.55 -6.34 8.91
N ASP A 121 10.46 -7.27 9.86
CA ASP A 121 10.30 -7.01 11.30
C ASP A 121 9.11 -6.07 11.60
N GLY A 122 8.03 -6.23 10.84
CA GLY A 122 6.81 -5.42 10.95
C GLY A 122 6.95 -3.97 10.54
N LYS A 123 7.94 -3.64 9.68
CA LYS A 123 8.20 -2.29 9.16
C LYS A 123 8.39 -2.31 7.65
N LEU A 124 8.19 -1.16 7.03
CA LEU A 124 8.56 -0.92 5.64
C LEU A 124 10.00 -0.39 5.54
N GLU A 125 10.78 -0.94 4.61
CA GLU A 125 12.08 -0.41 4.21
C GLU A 125 12.10 -0.17 2.69
N GLU A 126 12.54 1.00 2.25
CA GLU A 126 12.81 1.25 0.83
C GLU A 126 14.25 0.84 0.48
N ARG A 127 14.42 0.18 -0.67
CA ARG A 127 15.70 -0.15 -1.31
C ARG A 127 15.71 0.39 -2.74
N SER A 128 16.73 1.16 -3.12
CA SER A 128 16.97 1.66 -4.49
C SER A 128 18.41 1.42 -4.95
#